data_AF-A0A9D8JCN2-F1
#
_entry.id   AF-A0A9D8JCN2-F1
#
_cell.length_a   1.000
_cell.length_b   1.000
_cell.length_c   1.000
_cell.angle_alpha   90.00
_cell.angle_beta   90.00
_cell.angle_gamma   90.00
#
_symmetry.space_group_name_H-M   'P 1'
#
loop_
_entity.id
_entity.type
_entity.pdbx_description
1 polymer ?
#
loop_
_entity_poly.entity_id
_entity_poly.type
_entity_poly.pdbx_seq_one_letter_code
_entity_poly.pdbx_strand_id
1 'polypeptide(L)' 'MFDANRFKKSVKEWMRAHPDGTEADLADYCEELIPPAQFTANQWLVEQTVSWYRYVLAQRRREYDGTDFEDEEASV' A
#
# COMPACT_ATOMS: atom_id res chain seq x y z
N MET A 1 21.72 -3.28 -11.80
CA MET A 1 20.97 -4.44 -11.29
C MET A 1 19.84 -3.92 -10.43
N PHE A 2 18.63 -4.43 -10.60
CA PHE A 2 17.49 -4.08 -9.75
C PHE A 2 17.78 -4.46 -8.29
N ASP A 3 17.48 -3.55 -7.36
CA ASP A 3 17.68 -3.77 -5.93
C ASP A 3 16.32 -3.80 -5.23
N ALA A 4 15.89 -5.02 -4.86
CA ALA A 4 14.63 -5.24 -4.19
C ALA A 4 14.54 -4.56 -2.81
N ASN A 5 15.66 -4.35 -2.13
CA ASN A 5 15.67 -3.66 -0.84
C ASN A 5 15.41 -2.16 -1.02
N ARG A 6 16.01 -1.57 -2.06
CA ARG A 6 15.76 -0.18 -2.44
C ARG A 6 14.31 0.00 -2.88
N PHE A 7 13.78 -0.89 -3.72
CA PHE A 7 12.38 -0.89 -4.12
C PHE A 7 11.42 -0.87 -2.93
N LYS A 8 11.57 -1.80 -1.98
CA LYS A 8 10.72 -1.87 -0.77
C LYS A 8 10.80 -0.61 0.09
N LYS A 9 11.97 0.02 0.19
CA LYS A 9 12.13 1.29 0.91
C LYS A 9 11.37 2.42 0.20
N SER A 10 11.57 2.56 -1.11
CA SER A 10 10.90 3.56 -1.94
C SER A 10 9.37 3.42 -1.93
N VAL A 11 8.84 2.19 -1.93
CA VAL A 11 7.41 1.90 -1.76
C VAL A 11 6.89 2.38 -0.40
N LYS A 12 7.60 2.05 0.69
CA LYS A 12 7.20 2.47 2.05
C LYS A 12 7.25 3.99 2.22
N GLU A 13 8.25 4.65 1.63
CA GLU A 13 8.36 6.10 1.63
C GLU A 13 7.21 6.74 0.86
N TRP A 14 6.89 6.20 -0.32
CA TRP A 14 5.75 6.66 -1.12
C TRP A 14 4.43 6.54 -0.35
N MET A 15 4.18 5.42 0.33
CA MET A 15 2.98 5.20 1.15
C MET A 15 2.86 6.16 2.35
N ARG A 16 3.99 6.69 2.85
CA ARG A 16 3.99 7.71 3.91
C ARG A 16 3.70 9.09 3.36
N ALA A 17 4.20 9.38 2.15
CA ALA A 17 3.96 10.66 1.47
C ALA A 17 2.54 10.75 0.87
N HIS A 18 1.95 9.62 0.49
CA HIS A 18 0.63 9.52 -0.13
C HIS A 18 -0.29 8.64 0.75
N PRO A 19 -0.76 9.14 1.90
CA PRO A 19 -1.64 8.39 2.78
C PRO A 19 -2.97 8.01 2.11
N ASP A 20 -3.44 8.84 1.18
CA ASP A 20 -4.70 8.70 0.43
C ASP A 20 -4.48 8.12 -0.98
N GLY A 21 -3.27 7.63 -1.28
CA GLY A 21 -2.94 7.03 -2.56
C GLY A 21 -3.84 5.82 -2.88
N THR A 22 -4.15 5.64 -4.16
CA THR A 22 -4.96 4.49 -4.60
C THR A 22 -4.09 3.29 -4.95
N GLU A 23 -4.73 2.13 -5.08
CA GLU A 23 -4.09 0.90 -5.57
C GLU A 23 -3.44 1.11 -6.95
N ALA A 24 -4.08 1.88 -7.82
CA ALA A 24 -3.56 2.22 -9.15
C ALA A 24 -2.31 3.10 -9.06
N ASP A 25 -2.34 4.16 -8.25
CA ASP A 25 -1.19 5.06 -8.09
C ASP A 25 0.05 4.32 -7.58
N LEU A 26 -0.13 3.36 -6.66
CA LEU A 26 0.98 2.55 -6.18
C LEU A 26 1.49 1.58 -7.25
N ALA A 27 0.59 1.00 -8.04
CA ALA A 27 0.97 0.11 -9.14
C ALA A 27 1.85 0.87 -10.14
N ASP A 28 1.37 2.01 -10.64
CA ASP A 28 2.12 2.88 -11.57
C ASP A 28 3.50 3.25 -11.02
N TYR A 29 3.57 3.68 -9.75
CA TYR A 29 4.85 4.00 -9.10
C TYR A 29 5.80 2.79 -9.03
N CYS A 30 5.26 1.59 -8.76
CA CYS A 30 6.07 0.37 -8.72
C CYS A 30 6.61 0.00 -10.11
N GLU A 31 5.83 0.21 -11.18
CA GLU A 31 6.28 -0.03 -12.55
C GLU A 31 7.38 0.94 -12.96
N GLU A 32 7.30 2.22 -12.57
CA GLU A 32 8.34 3.24 -12.83
C GLU A 32 9.67 2.94 -12.14
N LEU A 33 9.63 2.29 -10.96
CA LEU A 33 10.85 1.93 -10.21
C LEU A 33 11.62 0.75 -10.85
N ILE A 34 10.96 -0.04 -11.69
CA ILE A 34 11.57 -1.23 -12.29
C ILE A 34 12.02 -0.90 -13.72
N PRO A 35 13.31 -1.05 -14.05
CA PRO A 35 13.77 -0.85 -15.42
C PRO A 35 13.02 -1.77 -16.39
N PRO A 36 12.57 -1.30 -17.58
CA PRO A 36 11.75 -2.10 -18.50
C PRO A 36 12.36 -3.45 -18.87
N ALA A 37 13.68 -3.51 -19.04
CA ALA A 37 14.42 -4.74 -19.34
C ALA A 37 14.35 -5.81 -18.22
N GLN A 38 14.00 -5.41 -17.01
CA GLN A 38 13.88 -6.27 -15.82
C GLN A 38 12.43 -6.40 -15.36
N PHE A 39 11.47 -5.76 -16.04
CA PHE A 39 10.07 -5.72 -15.63
C PHE A 39 9.46 -7.12 -15.57
N THR A 40 9.55 -7.90 -16.65
CA THR A 40 8.99 -9.27 -16.70
C THR A 40 9.51 -10.17 -15.58
N ALA A 41 10.78 -10.02 -15.19
CA ALA A 41 11.38 -10.81 -14.11
C ALA A 41 10.95 -10.38 -12.71
N ASN A 42 10.45 -9.14 -12.56
CA ASN A 42 10.07 -8.54 -11.28
C ASN A 42 8.58 -8.14 -11.22
N GLN A 43 7.78 -8.47 -12.23
CA GLN A 43 6.35 -8.17 -12.27
C GLN A 43 5.62 -8.74 -11.04
N TRP A 44 5.99 -9.96 -10.63
CA TRP A 44 5.46 -10.61 -9.42
C TRP A 44 5.67 -9.75 -8.16
N LEU A 45 6.73 -8.94 -8.10
CA LEU A 45 7.01 -8.08 -6.95
C LEU A 45 6.07 -6.88 -6.92
N VAL A 46 5.68 -6.35 -8.08
CA VAL A 46 4.64 -5.32 -8.21
C VAL A 46 3.31 -5.88 -7.73
N GLU A 47 2.89 -7.03 -8.25
CA GLU A 47 1.64 -7.69 -7.89
C GLU A 47 1.54 -7.98 -6.38
N GLN A 48 2.61 -8.50 -5.78
CA GLN A 48 2.69 -8.74 -4.33
C GLN A 48 2.59 -7.44 -3.53
N THR A 49 3.25 -6.38 -3.99
CA THR A 49 3.27 -5.08 -3.32
C THR A 49 1.89 -4.43 -3.35
N VAL A 50 1.22 -4.46 -4.50
CA VAL A 50 -0.14 -3.94 -4.68
C VAL A 50 -1.14 -4.74 -3.85
N SER A 51 -1.05 -6.07 -3.85
CA SER A 51 -1.90 -6.92 -3.01
C SER A 51 -1.71 -6.64 -1.51
N TRP A 52 -0.47 -6.40 -1.07
CA TRP A 52 -0.21 -5.99 0.31
C TRP A 52 -0.79 -4.61 0.63
N TYR A 53 -0.67 -3.65 -0.29
CA TYR A 53 -1.21 -2.32 -0.08
C TYR A 53 -2.74 -2.30 0.00
N ARG A 54 -3.42 -3.12 -0.81
CA ARG A 54 -4.87 -3.33 -0.68
C ARG A 54 -5.25 -3.80 0.73
N TYR A 55 -4.49 -4.72 1.31
CA TYR A 55 -4.69 -5.14 2.70
C TYR A 55 -4.48 -3.99 3.68
N VAL A 56 -3.44 -3.17 3.49
CA VAL A 56 -3.18 -1.98 4.33
C VAL A 56 -4.34 -0.97 4.25
N LEU A 57 -4.85 -0.68 3.05
CA LEU A 57 -6.00 0.21 2.88
C LEU A 57 -7.27 -0.34 3.55
N ALA A 58 -7.50 -1.65 3.41
CA ALA A 58 -8.62 -2.33 4.08
C ALA A 58 -8.48 -2.28 5.61
N GLN A 59 -7.27 -2.47 6.14
CA GLN A 59 -7.00 -2.35 7.58
C GLN A 59 -7.23 -0.91 8.07
N ARG A 60 -6.70 0.10 7.37
CA ARG A 60 -6.92 1.52 7.70
C ARG A 60 -8.41 1.88 7.71
N ARG A 61 -9.17 1.35 6.75
CA ARG A 61 -10.63 1.55 6.70
C ARG A 61 -11.31 0.94 7.92
N ARG A 62 -10.92 -0.25 8.35
CA ARG A 62 -11.44 -0.89 9.57
C ARG A 62 -11.05 -0.12 10.84
N GLU A 63 -9.83 0.38 10.91
CA GLU A 63 -9.37 1.19 12.04
C GLU A 63 -10.12 2.52 12.12
N TYR A 64 -10.48 3.12 10.97
CA TYR A 64 -11.30 4.33 10.90
C TYR A 64 -12.77 4.07 11.26
N ASP A 65 -13.34 2.96 10.78
CA ASP A 65 -14.72 2.50 11.02
C ASP A 65 -14.95 2.04 12.47
N GLY A 66 -13.90 1.70 13.21
CA GLY A 66 -13.96 1.27 14.61
C GLY A 66 -13.90 2.39 15.67
N THR A 67 -14.05 3.66 15.27
CA THR A 67 -14.01 4.82 16.20
C THR A 67 -15.36 5.48 16.43
N ASP A 68 -16.45 4.91 15.93
CA ASP A 68 -17.82 5.38 16.13
C ASP A 68 -18.59 4.25 16.85
N PHE A 69 -19.29 4.57 17.95
CA PHE A 69 -20.16 3.70 18.77
C PHE A 69 -19.56 2.87 19.93
N GLU A 70 -18.93 3.51 20.93
CA GLU A 70 -19.04 3.04 22.33
C GLU A 70 -19.07 4.23 23.32
N ASP A 71 -20.03 5.15 23.16
CA ASP A 71 -20.40 6.08 24.25
C ASP A 71 -21.87 6.51 24.10
N GLU A 72 -22.81 5.56 24.18
CA GLU A 72 -24.18 5.89 24.58
C GLU A 72 -24.87 4.63 25.15
N GLU A 73 -25.52 4.81 26.30
CA GLU A 73 -26.50 3.91 26.94
C GLU A 73 -25.97 2.76 27.83
N ALA A 74 -25.52 3.14 29.03
CA ALA A 74 -25.90 2.39 30.24
C ALA A 74 -26.19 3.35 31.40
N SER A 75 -27.20 4.19 31.21
CA SER A 75 -27.94 4.83 32.32
C SER A 75 -29.34 4.24 32.32
N VAL A 76 -29.59 3.28 33.22
CA VAL A 76 -30.83 3.02 34.00
C VAL A 76 -30.54 1.90 35.00
#